data_AF-A0A534Q6X9-F1
#
_entry.id   AF-A0A534Q6X9-F1
#
_cell.length_a   1.000
_cell.length_b   1.000
_cell.length_c   1.000
_cell.angle_alpha   90.00
_cell.angle_beta   90.00
_cell.angle_gamma   90.00
#
_symmetry.space_group_name_H-M   'P 1'
#
loop_
_entity.id
_entity.type
_entity.pdbx_description
1 polymer ?
#
loop_
_entity_poly.entity_id
_entity_poly.type
_entity_poly.pdbx_seq_one_letter_code
_entity_poly.pdbx_strand_id
1 'polypeptide(L)'
;MPRKGLVAAASAVGFGAVLATLTVVRTVRGVALLFFVMGVLQVTCVASLNTTIQIAVDDRMRGRVMSMMMVILFGFITVGSLLLGALGDWIGVPAALATGGVVVVVAGATALVRAPELVVVVPQAVEA
;
A
#
# COMPACT_ATOMS: atom_id res chain seq x y z
N MET A 1 8.31 -5.02 -16.57
CA MET A 1 7.77 -6.06 -15.66
C MET A 1 6.48 -5.57 -14.97
N PRO A 2 5.34 -5.61 -15.68
CA PRO A 2 4.12 -4.86 -15.33
C PRO A 2 3.36 -5.38 -14.09
N ARG A 3 3.51 -6.68 -13.78
CA ARG A 3 2.68 -7.39 -12.81
C ARG A 3 2.85 -6.97 -11.35
N LYS A 4 4.07 -6.60 -10.92
CA LYS A 4 4.35 -6.34 -9.49
C LYS A 4 3.84 -4.97 -9.01
N GLY A 5 3.92 -3.95 -9.87
CA GLY A 5 3.32 -2.64 -9.59
C GLY A 5 1.79 -2.70 -9.55
N LEU A 6 1.19 -3.52 -10.41
CA LEU A 6 -0.25 -3.78 -10.39
C LEU A 6 -0.70 -4.52 -9.12
N VAL A 7 0.06 -5.53 -8.69
CA VAL A 7 -0.21 -6.23 -7.42
C VAL A 7 -0.08 -5.29 -6.23
N ALA A 8 0.94 -4.41 -6.20
CA ALA A 8 1.10 -3.41 -5.15
C ALA A 8 -0.05 -2.38 -5.12
N ALA A 9 -0.49 -1.91 -6.29
CA ALA A 9 -1.58 -0.94 -6.37
C ALA A 9 -2.95 -1.58 -6.04
N ALA A 10 -3.21 -2.79 -6.55
CA ALA A 10 -4.43 -3.54 -6.20
C ALA A 10 -4.48 -3.88 -4.70
N SER A 11 -3.34 -4.20 -4.10
CA SER A 11 -3.29 -4.44 -2.65
C SER A 11 -3.44 -3.17 -1.83
N ALA A 12 -2.94 -2.02 -2.28
CA ALA A 12 -3.20 -0.72 -1.64
C ALA A 12 -4.70 -0.34 -1.70
N VAL A 13 -5.34 -0.51 -2.85
CA VAL A 13 -6.79 -0.25 -2.99
C VAL A 13 -7.60 -1.21 -2.10
N GLY A 14 -7.24 -2.51 -2.10
CA GLY A 14 -7.86 -3.49 -1.21
C GLY A 14 -7.70 -3.15 0.27
N PHE A 15 -6.52 -2.66 0.67
CA PHE A 15 -6.25 -2.27 2.05
C PHE A 15 -7.12 -1.09 2.49
N GLY A 16 -7.26 -0.07 1.63
CA GLY A 16 -8.15 1.06 1.88
C GLY A 16 -9.64 0.66 1.96
N ALA A 17 -10.08 -0.28 1.11
CA ALA A 17 -11.45 -0.81 1.16
C ALA A 17 -11.72 -1.63 2.43
N VAL A 18 -10.76 -2.42 2.89
CA VAL A 18 -10.84 -3.17 4.15
C VAL A 18 -10.87 -2.22 5.36
N LEU A 19 -10.08 -1.14 5.34
CA LEU A 19 -10.13 -0.06 6.33
C LEU A 19 -11.51 0.62 6.40
N ALA A 20 -12.13 0.90 5.25
CA ALA A 20 -13.48 1.45 5.18
C ALA A 20 -14.54 0.44 5.66
N THR A 21 -14.33 -0.85 5.44
CA THR A 21 -15.25 -1.90 5.93
C THR A 21 -15.15 -2.08 7.46
N LEU A 22 -13.97 -1.85 8.02
CA LEU A 22 -13.70 -1.90 9.46
C LEU A 22 -14.56 -0.90 10.27
N THR A 23 -14.99 0.22 9.68
CA THR A 23 -15.84 1.18 10.40
C THR A 23 -17.29 0.73 10.56
N VAL A 24 -17.73 -0.26 9.77
CA VAL A 24 -19.11 -0.79 9.80
C VAL A 24 -19.18 -2.07 10.64
N VAL A 25 -18.11 -2.88 10.66
CA VAL A 25 -18.09 -4.18 11.35
C VAL A 25 -17.75 -4.00 12.84
N ARG A 26 -18.73 -4.25 13.72
CA ARG A 26 -18.54 -4.23 15.19
C ARG A 26 -18.34 -5.62 15.83
N THR A 27 -18.28 -6.68 15.03
CA THR A 27 -18.11 -8.06 15.52
C THR A 27 -16.63 -8.42 15.65
N VAL A 28 -16.20 -8.88 16.83
CA VAL A 28 -14.80 -9.23 17.14
C VAL A 28 -14.18 -10.19 16.12
N ARG A 29 -14.93 -11.23 15.70
CA ARG A 29 -14.47 -12.20 14.67
C ARG A 29 -14.30 -11.56 13.29
N GLY A 30 -15.18 -10.62 12.94
CA GLY A 30 -15.13 -9.91 11.65
C GLY A 30 -13.94 -8.94 11.61
N VAL A 31 -13.71 -8.20 12.69
CA VAL A 31 -12.54 -7.32 12.85
C VAL A 31 -11.23 -8.10 12.75
N ALA A 32 -11.14 -9.27 13.40
CA ALA A 32 -9.96 -10.13 13.33
C ALA A 32 -9.67 -10.62 11.90
N LEU A 33 -10.71 -11.02 11.15
CA LEU A 33 -10.57 -11.42 9.75
C LEU A 33 -10.10 -10.26 8.87
N LEU A 34 -10.66 -9.07 9.05
CA LEU A 34 -10.28 -7.88 8.29
C LEU A 34 -8.82 -7.48 8.58
N PHE A 35 -8.36 -7.58 9.84
CA PHE A 35 -6.95 -7.37 10.17
C PHE A 35 -6.02 -8.39 9.52
N PHE A 36 -6.42 -9.65 9.45
CA PHE A 36 -5.65 -10.68 8.74
C PHE A 36 -5.52 -10.34 7.26
N VAL A 37 -6.63 -9.98 6.59
CA VAL A 37 -6.62 -9.58 5.18
C VAL A 37 -5.77 -8.32 4.97
N MET A 38 -5.89 -7.32 5.84
CA MET A 38 -5.02 -6.13 5.80
C MET A 38 -3.54 -6.49 5.88
N GLY A 39 -3.16 -7.40 6.80
CA GLY A 39 -1.78 -7.86 6.94
C GLY A 39 -1.23 -8.48 5.66
N VAL A 40 -2.01 -9.36 5.01
CA VAL A 40 -1.62 -10.00 3.75
C VAL A 40 -1.41 -8.96 2.64
N LEU A 41 -2.32 -7.99 2.53
CA LEU A 41 -2.22 -6.93 1.53
C LEU A 41 -1.01 -6.03 1.77
N GLN A 42 -0.77 -5.64 3.03
CA GLN A 42 0.37 -4.81 3.43
C GLN A 42 1.70 -5.50 3.09
N VAL A 43 1.87 -6.77 3.48
CA VAL A 43 3.09 -7.53 3.23
C VAL A 43 3.34 -7.68 1.73
N THR A 44 2.30 -7.97 0.95
CA THR A 44 2.38 -8.13 -0.50
C THR A 44 2.81 -6.81 -1.18
N CYS A 45 2.25 -5.69 -0.75
CA CYS A 45 2.61 -4.36 -1.25
C CYS A 45 4.08 -4.03 -0.95
N VAL A 46 4.52 -4.18 0.31
CA VAL A 46 5.89 -3.91 0.73
C VAL A 46 6.90 -4.83 0.01
N ALA A 47 6.61 -6.12 -0.11
CA ALA A 47 7.45 -7.06 -0.83
C ALA A 47 7.59 -6.71 -2.32
N SER A 48 6.50 -6.28 -2.95
CA SER A 48 6.49 -5.85 -4.35
C SER A 48 7.29 -4.57 -4.57
N LEU A 49 7.15 -3.58 -3.68
CA LEU A 49 7.93 -2.34 -3.71
C LEU A 49 9.43 -2.60 -3.54
N ASN A 50 9.80 -3.37 -2.51
CA ASN A 50 11.19 -3.74 -2.25
C ASN A 50 11.81 -4.45 -3.45
N THR A 51 11.11 -5.40 -4.06
CA THR A 51 11.62 -6.12 -5.24
C THR A 51 11.76 -5.19 -6.44
N THR A 52 10.78 -4.31 -6.68
CA THR A 52 10.80 -3.38 -7.82
C THR A 52 11.97 -2.42 -7.74
N ILE A 53 12.26 -1.89 -6.55
CA ILE A 53 13.40 -0.99 -6.35
C ILE A 53 14.72 -1.75 -6.47
N GLN A 54 14.83 -2.94 -5.89
CA GLN A 54 16.06 -3.74 -5.94
C GLN A 54 16.47 -4.11 -7.37
N ILE A 55 15.51 -4.34 -8.28
CA ILE A 55 15.79 -4.65 -9.69
C ILE A 55 16.00 -3.39 -10.55
N ALA A 56 15.46 -2.23 -10.15
CA ALA A 56 15.58 -0.97 -10.89
C ALA A 56 16.89 -0.22 -10.60
N VAL A 57 17.53 -0.52 -9.47
CA VAL A 57 18.74 0.16 -9.01
C VAL A 57 20.00 -0.64 -9.37
N ASP A 58 20.97 0.07 -9.94
CA ASP A 58 22.31 -0.42 -10.25
C ASP A 58 23.04 -0.95 -9.01
N ASP A 59 23.79 -2.05 -9.16
CA ASP A 59 24.44 -2.76 -8.05
C ASP A 59 25.28 -1.85 -7.14
N ARG A 60 25.96 -0.88 -7.75
CA ARG A 60 26.83 0.09 -7.06
C ARG A 60 26.09 1.09 -6.17
N MET A 61 24.78 1.30 -6.41
CA MET A 61 23.95 2.27 -5.68
C MET A 61 22.89 1.60 -4.79
N ARG A 62 22.74 0.27 -4.85
CA ARG A 62 21.73 -0.48 -4.07
C ARG A 62 21.72 -0.13 -2.59
N GLY A 63 22.89 -0.07 -1.94
CA GLY A 63 23.00 0.27 -0.52
C GLY A 63 22.47 1.67 -0.16
N ARG A 64 22.76 2.68 -0.99
CA ARG A 64 22.27 4.06 -0.77
C ARG A 64 20.78 4.18 -1.02
N VAL A 65 20.27 3.55 -2.08
CA VAL A 65 18.83 3.62 -2.39
C VAL A 65 18.00 2.87 -1.37
N MET A 66 18.45 1.70 -0.90
CA MET A 66 17.75 0.97 0.16
C MET A 66 17.77 1.74 1.49
N SER A 67 18.86 2.43 1.81
CA SER A 67 18.92 3.29 3.00
C SER A 67 17.91 4.45 2.91
N MET A 68 17.82 5.15 1.77
CA MET A 68 16.81 6.18 1.57
C MET A 68 15.39 5.59 1.63
N MET A 69 15.18 4.40 1.08
CA MET A 69 13.90 3.70 1.15
C MET A 69 13.48 3.43 2.60
N MET A 70 14.40 2.95 3.45
CA MET A 70 14.13 2.73 4.87
C MET A 70 13.79 4.02 5.60
N VAL A 71 14.54 5.10 5.35
CA VAL A 71 14.28 6.42 5.95
C VAL A 71 12.89 6.93 5.56
N ILE A 72 12.54 6.84 4.27
CA ILE A 72 11.22 7.24 3.78
C ILE A 72 10.15 6.34 4.42
N LEU A 73 10.31 5.03 4.36
CA LEU A 73 9.31 4.09 4.86
C LEU A 73 9.03 4.28 6.35
N PHE A 74 10.06 4.26 7.20
CA PHE A 74 9.89 4.43 8.65
C PHE A 74 9.53 5.86 9.03
N GLY A 75 10.07 6.86 8.32
CA GLY A 75 9.73 8.27 8.53
C GLY A 75 8.24 8.52 8.30
N PHE A 76 7.71 8.07 7.15
CA PHE A 76 6.30 8.23 6.84
C PHE A 76 5.37 7.38 7.72
N ILE A 77 5.80 6.19 8.19
CA ILE A 77 5.03 5.44 9.19
C ILE A 77 4.87 6.25 10.47
N THR A 78 5.96 6.86 10.96
CA THR A 78 5.95 7.61 12.22
C THR A 78 5.18 8.92 12.10
N VAL A 79 5.37 9.65 10.99
CA VAL A 79 4.62 10.89 10.73
C VAL A 79 3.14 10.59 10.51
N GLY A 80 2.83 9.54 9.76
CA GLY A 80 1.47 9.11 9.49
C GLY A 80 0.73 8.69 10.76
N SER A 81 1.37 7.97 11.67
CA SER A 81 0.76 7.57 12.94
C SER A 81 0.50 8.75 13.87
N LEU A 82 1.40 9.74 13.92
CA LEU A 82 1.19 10.99 14.66
C LEU A 82 0.00 11.79 14.11
N LEU A 83 -0.07 11.94 12.78
CA LEU A 83 -1.18 12.65 12.14
C LEU A 83 -2.51 11.93 12.35
N LEU A 84 -2.56 10.60 12.13
CA LEU A 84 -3.78 9.81 12.37
C LEU A 84 -4.19 9.81 13.83
N GLY A 85 -3.23 9.75 14.76
CA GLY A 85 -3.49 9.77 16.20
C GLY A 85 -4.07 11.12 16.65
N ALA A 86 -3.47 12.22 16.22
CA ALA A 86 -3.99 13.56 16.47
C ALA A 86 -5.39 13.74 15.86
N LEU A 87 -5.64 13.22 14.66
CA LEU A 87 -6.98 13.23 14.07
C LEU A 87 -7.96 12.39 14.92
N GLY A 88 -7.52 11.23 15.42
CA GLY A 88 -8.31 10.35 16.28
C GLY A 88 -8.82 11.02 17.55
N ASP A 89 -8.02 11.91 18.15
CA ASP A 89 -8.42 12.67 19.34
C ASP A 89 -9.51 13.72 19.03
N TRP A 90 -9.56 14.24 17.80
CA TRP A 90 -10.47 15.32 17.42
C TRP A 90 -11.80 14.82 16.86
N ILE A 91 -11.74 13.81 15.98
CA ILE A 91 -12.92 13.30 15.24
C ILE A 91 -13.33 11.88 15.66
N GLY A 92 -12.60 11.28 16.61
CA GLY A 92 -12.81 9.91 17.06
C GLY A 92 -12.11 8.88 16.18
N VAL A 93 -11.68 7.79 16.82
CA VAL A 93 -10.93 6.68 16.21
C VAL A 93 -11.56 6.13 14.91
N PRO A 94 -12.90 5.90 14.81
CA PRO A 94 -13.50 5.35 13.60
C PRO A 94 -13.41 6.31 12.40
N ALA A 95 -13.60 7.61 12.63
CA ALA A 95 -13.56 8.62 11.58
C ALA A 95 -12.11 8.85 11.11
N ALA A 96 -11.15 8.87 12.04
CA ALA A 96 -9.73 8.94 11.69
C ALA A 96 -9.29 7.74 10.83
N LEU A 97 -9.71 6.52 11.18
CA LEU A 97 -9.43 5.32 10.37
C LEU A 97 -10.09 5.39 8.98
N ALA A 98 -11.34 5.89 8.88
CA ALA A 98 -11.99 6.09 7.59
C ALA A 98 -11.20 7.06 6.70
N THR A 99 -10.76 8.19 7.25
CA THR A 99 -9.95 9.17 6.49
C THR A 99 -8.62 8.59 6.03
N GLY A 100 -7.94 7.81 6.89
CA GLY A 100 -6.73 7.09 6.51
C GLY A 100 -6.98 6.09 5.38
N GLY A 101 -8.08 5.33 5.46
CA GLY A 101 -8.51 4.42 4.39
C GLY A 101 -8.72 5.14 3.06
N VAL A 102 -9.44 6.29 3.06
CA VAL A 102 -9.66 7.11 1.87
C VAL A 102 -8.34 7.60 1.27
N VAL A 103 -7.40 8.09 2.10
CA VAL A 103 -6.08 8.53 1.64
C VAL A 103 -5.32 7.38 0.96
N VAL A 104 -5.38 6.17 1.52
CA VAL A 104 -4.73 4.99 0.91
C VAL A 104 -5.42 4.59 -0.40
N VAL A 105 -6.75 4.64 -0.49
CA VAL A 105 -7.48 4.39 -1.74
C VAL A 105 -7.07 5.41 -2.81
N VAL A 106 -7.02 6.69 -2.48
CA VAL A 106 -6.61 7.75 -3.40
C VAL A 106 -5.17 7.55 -3.83
N ALA A 107 -4.25 7.22 -2.91
CA ALA A 107 -2.87 6.91 -3.24
C ALA A 107 -2.76 5.70 -4.19
N GLY A 108 -3.47 4.61 -3.92
CA GLY A 108 -3.53 3.43 -4.80
C GLY A 108 -4.13 3.74 -6.17
N ALA A 109 -5.20 4.53 -6.22
CA ALA A 109 -5.84 4.97 -7.47
C ALA A 109 -4.93 5.89 -8.29
N THR A 110 -4.24 6.84 -7.66
CA THR A 110 -3.27 7.70 -8.35
C THR A 110 -2.09 6.89 -8.89
N ALA A 111 -1.64 5.86 -8.18
CA ALA A 111 -0.62 4.94 -8.68
C ALA A 111 -1.11 4.16 -9.93
N LEU A 112 -2.37 3.71 -9.94
CA LEU A 112 -3.00 3.08 -11.11
C LEU A 112 -3.11 4.04 -12.31
N VAL A 113 -3.47 5.31 -12.07
CA VAL A 113 -3.66 6.33 -13.12
C VAL A 113 -2.35 6.87 -13.67
N ARG A 114 -1.31 7.00 -12.84
CA ARG A 114 0.00 7.55 -13.23
C ARG A 114 0.96 6.50 -13.78
N ALA A 115 0.67 5.21 -13.59
CA ALA A 115 1.42 4.12 -14.20
C ALA A 115 0.55 3.20 -15.08
N PRO A 116 -0.15 3.73 -16.11
CA PRO A 116 -0.92 2.90 -17.05
C PRO A 116 -0.01 2.00 -17.91
N GLU A 117 1.27 2.37 -18.04
CA GLU A 117 2.37 1.57 -18.64
C GLU A 117 2.57 0.21 -17.95
N LEU A 118 2.05 0.02 -16.73
CA LEU A 118 2.09 -1.26 -15.99
C LEU A 118 0.82 -2.10 -16.15
N VAL A 119 -0.24 -1.55 -16.76
CA VAL A 119 -1.56 -2.18 -16.95
C VAL A 119 -1.72 -2.72 -18.38
N VAL A 120 -1.06 -2.12 -19.38
CA VAL A 120 -1.12 -2.59 -20.76
C VAL A 120 -0.37 -3.91 -20.88
N VAL A 121 -1.15 -5.00 -20.90
CA VAL A 121 -0.76 -6.29 -21.43
C VAL A 121 -0.28 -6.05 -22.86
N VAL A 122 1.03 -6.11 -23.10
CA VAL A 122 1.51 -6.57 -24.40
C VAL A 122 1.34 -8.09 -24.36
N PRO A 123 0.44 -8.68 -25.17
CA PRO A 123 0.51 -10.10 -25.45
C PRO A 123 1.80 -10.30 -26.25
N GLN A 124 2.86 -10.74 -25.60
CA GLN A 124 3.91 -11.51 -26.26
C GLN A 124 3.57 -12.95 -25.88
N ALA A 125 2.70 -13.60 -26.68
CA ALA A 125 3.12 -14.55 -27.70
C ALA A 125 3.89 -15.69 -27.00
N VAL A 126 3.32 -16.89 -26.83
CA VAL A 126 3.31 -17.92 -27.88
C VAL A 126 4.55 -17.75 -28.77
N GLU A 127 5.52 -18.66 -28.61
CA GLU A 127 6.77 -18.78 -29.38
C GLU A 127 7.91 -17.81 -29.03
N ALA A 128 8.90 -18.31 -28.29
CA ALA A 128 10.20 -18.74 -28.86
C ALA A 128 11.00 -19.54 -27.82
#